data_AF-A0A7X6XH00-F1
#
_entry.id   AF-A0A7X6XH00-F1
#
_cell.length_a   1.000
_cell.length_b   1.000
_cell.length_c   1.000
_cell.angle_alpha   90.00
_cell.angle_beta   90.00
_cell.angle_gamma   90.00
#
_symmetry.space_group_name_H-M   'P 1'
#
loop_
_entity.id
_entity.type
_entity.pdbx_description
1 polymer ?
#
loop_
_entity_poly.entity_id
_entity_poly.type
_entity_poly.pdbx_seq_one_letter_code
_entity_poly.pdbx_strand_id
1 'polypeptide(L)'
;MNNSIIKNDKKIAFAIALKYNQLKRESLENLEVKQFVNYLFKFKWKKEAPENISAAVVEIMQAKAEHIVTYLSNDAVVESKHKNLSDYKDLFRQEVAK
;
A
#
# COMPACT_ATOMS: atom_id res chain seq x y z
N MET A 1 -8.98 -9.65 16.38
CA MET A 1 -7.69 -10.37 16.27
C MET A 1 -6.53 -9.37 16.33
N ASN A 2 -5.37 -9.69 16.90
CA ASN A 2 -4.24 -8.73 16.97
C ASN A 2 -3.53 -8.63 15.61
N ASN A 3 -3.24 -7.39 15.18
CA ASN A 3 -2.57 -7.09 13.91
C ASN A 3 -1.18 -7.75 13.79
N SER A 4 -0.49 -7.96 14.93
CA SER A 4 0.79 -8.69 14.98
C SER A 4 0.65 -10.17 14.66
N ILE A 5 -0.47 -10.81 15.03
CA ILE A 5 -0.76 -12.22 14.76
C ILE A 5 -1.06 -12.39 13.26
N ILE A 6 -1.86 -11.48 12.69
CA ILE A 6 -2.20 -11.47 11.26
C ILE A 6 -0.93 -11.31 10.40
N LYS A 7 -0.02 -10.43 10.81
CA LYS A 7 1.21 -10.12 10.05
C LYS A 7 2.17 -11.31 9.92
N ASN A 8 2.17 -12.23 10.89
CA ASN A 8 3.06 -13.38 10.91
C ASN A 8 2.42 -14.67 10.34
N ASP A 9 1.17 -14.62 9.90
CA ASP A 9 0.48 -15.78 9.36
C ASP A 9 0.85 -16.05 7.90
N LYS A 10 1.27 -17.28 7.59
CA LYS A 10 1.70 -17.69 6.25
C LYS A 10 0.59 -17.60 5.21
N LYS A 11 -0.67 -17.84 5.60
CA LYS A 11 -1.84 -17.78 4.69
C LYS A 11 -2.11 -16.33 4.29
N ILE A 12 -1.96 -15.40 5.24
CA ILE A 12 -2.06 -13.96 4.99
C ILE A 12 -0.95 -13.50 4.07
N ALA A 13 0.30 -13.87 4.37
CA ALA A 13 1.45 -13.54 3.51
C ALA A 13 1.24 -14.04 2.07
N PHE A 14 0.74 -15.27 1.91
CA PHE A 14 0.43 -15.84 0.61
C PHE A 14 -0.70 -15.10 -0.11
N ALA A 15 -1.81 -14.80 0.58
CA ALA A 15 -2.91 -14.03 0.01
C ALA A 15 -2.47 -12.62 -0.43
N ILE A 16 -1.65 -11.96 0.38
CA ILE A 16 -1.05 -10.66 0.04
C ILE A 16 -0.20 -10.79 -1.23
N ALA A 17 0.69 -11.79 -1.29
CA ALA A 17 1.54 -11.99 -2.46
C ALA A 17 0.72 -12.26 -3.73
N LEU A 18 -0.31 -13.11 -3.65
CA LEU A 18 -1.19 -13.40 -4.78
C LEU A 18 -1.88 -12.13 -5.28
N LYS A 19 -2.56 -11.41 -4.36
CA LYS A 19 -3.32 -10.23 -4.75
C LYS A 19 -2.42 -9.09 -5.24
N TYR A 20 -1.27 -8.90 -4.59
CA TYR A 20 -0.27 -7.94 -5.03
C TYR A 20 0.18 -8.20 -6.46
N ASN A 21 0.54 -9.44 -6.80
CA ASN A 21 0.99 -9.78 -8.15
C ASN A 21 -0.13 -9.59 -9.18
N GLN A 22 -1.38 -9.91 -8.80
CA GLN A 22 -2.54 -9.63 -9.64
C GLN A 22 -2.68 -8.12 -9.93
N LEU A 23 -2.72 -7.30 -8.89
CA LEU A 23 -2.87 -5.85 -9.01
C LEU A 23 -1.71 -5.22 -9.80
N LYS A 24 -0.49 -5.71 -9.58
CA LYS A 24 0.69 -5.24 -10.29
C LYS A 24 0.59 -5.48 -11.79
N ARG A 25 0.12 -6.67 -12.19
CA ARG A 25 -0.03 -7.03 -13.60
C ARG A 25 -1.20 -6.31 -14.28
N GLU A 26 -2.30 -6.10 -13.57
CA GLU A 26 -3.56 -5.65 -14.17
C GLU A 26 -3.77 -4.14 -14.15
N SER A 27 -3.21 -3.42 -13.18
CA SER A 27 -3.57 -2.01 -12.98
C SER A 27 -2.46 -1.13 -12.39
N LEU A 28 -1.50 -1.69 -11.65
CA LEU A 28 -0.53 -0.92 -10.87
C LEU A 28 0.90 -1.47 -11.03
N GLU A 29 1.45 -1.34 -12.23
CA GLU A 29 2.77 -1.90 -12.59
C GLU A 29 3.90 -1.48 -11.63
N ASN A 30 3.85 -0.23 -11.14
CA ASN A 30 4.85 0.33 -10.24
C ASN A 30 4.53 0.15 -8.74
N LEU A 31 3.52 -0.65 -8.39
CA LEU A 31 3.19 -0.90 -6.99
C LEU A 31 4.30 -1.69 -6.31
N GLU A 32 4.75 -1.21 -5.16
CA GLU A 32 5.66 -1.95 -4.29
C GLU A 32 4.89 -2.81 -3.27
N VAL A 33 5.43 -3.98 -2.92
CA VAL A 33 4.82 -4.86 -1.90
C VAL A 33 4.64 -4.11 -0.57
N LYS A 34 5.62 -3.30 -0.18
CA LYS A 34 5.60 -2.51 1.06
C LYS A 34 4.44 -1.51 1.08
N GLN A 35 4.14 -0.89 -0.06
CA GLN A 35 3.02 0.04 -0.21
C GLN A 35 1.69 -0.67 -0.02
N PHE A 36 1.52 -1.85 -0.62
CA PHE A 36 0.30 -2.66 -0.46
C PHE A 36 0.12 -3.17 0.97
N VAL A 37 1.19 -3.62 1.63
CA VAL A 37 1.16 -3.99 3.05
C VAL A 37 0.81 -2.79 3.92
N ASN A 38 1.40 -1.61 3.69
CA ASN A 38 1.05 -0.40 4.43
C ASN A 38 -0.42 -0.02 4.25
N TYR A 39 -0.95 -0.10 3.03
CA TYR A 39 -2.37 0.10 2.76
C TYR A 39 -3.25 -0.81 3.64
N LEU A 40 -2.94 -2.10 3.72
CA LEU A 40 -3.71 -3.04 4.53
C LEU A 40 -3.59 -2.75 6.02
N PHE A 41 -2.36 -2.69 6.54
CA PHE A 41 -2.13 -2.66 8.00
C PHE A 41 -2.19 -1.27 8.63
N LYS A 42 -1.88 -0.21 7.88
CA LYS A 42 -1.84 1.17 8.38
C LYS A 42 -3.05 2.00 7.98
N PHE A 43 -3.82 1.57 6.98
CA PHE A 43 -5.00 2.29 6.53
C PHE A 43 -6.26 1.44 6.68
N LYS A 44 -6.38 0.34 5.93
CA LYS A 44 -7.61 -0.48 5.90
C LYS A 44 -7.94 -1.08 7.28
N TRP A 45 -6.97 -1.69 7.94
CA TRP A 45 -7.11 -2.35 9.24
C TRP A 45 -6.68 -1.49 10.43
N LYS A 46 -6.55 -0.17 10.21
CA LYS A 46 -6.12 0.75 11.28
C LYS A 46 -7.16 0.87 12.39
N LYS A 47 -8.43 0.98 12.01
CA LYS A 47 -9.55 1.18 12.94
C LYS A 47 -10.14 -0.15 13.40
N GLU A 48 -10.28 -1.08 12.46
CA GLU A 48 -10.89 -2.37 12.69
C GLU A 48 -10.08 -3.43 11.95
N ALA A 49 -9.43 -4.30 12.71
CA ALA A 49 -8.72 -5.43 12.15
C ALA A 49 -9.70 -6.59 11.91
N PRO A 50 -9.47 -7.44 10.89
CA PRO A 50 -10.34 -8.56 10.61
C PRO A 50 -10.52 -9.47 11.82
N GLU A 51 -11.72 -10.03 11.97
CA GLU A 51 -12.06 -10.88 13.11
C GLU A 51 -11.25 -12.19 13.14
N ASN A 52 -10.96 -12.73 11.96
CA ASN A 52 -10.25 -13.99 11.77
C ASN A 52 -9.43 -14.01 10.46
N ILE A 53 -8.63 -15.06 10.28
CA ILE A 53 -7.75 -15.22 9.10
C ILE A 53 -8.57 -15.26 7.80
N SER A 54 -9.70 -15.96 7.79
CA SER A 54 -10.54 -16.08 6.60
C SER A 54 -11.10 -14.72 6.16
N ALA A 55 -11.60 -13.92 7.12
CA ALA A 55 -12.05 -12.56 6.86
C ALA A 55 -10.91 -11.69 6.31
N ALA A 56 -9.71 -11.79 6.89
CA ALA A 56 -8.55 -11.06 6.39
C ALA A 56 -8.18 -11.44 4.95
N VAL A 57 -8.21 -12.73 4.60
CA VAL A 57 -7.98 -13.20 3.22
C VAL A 57 -9.02 -12.64 2.25
N VAL A 58 -10.30 -12.71 2.63
CA VAL A 58 -11.39 -12.14 1.81
C VAL A 58 -11.17 -10.65 1.57
N GLU A 59 -10.85 -9.91 2.62
CA GLU A 59 -10.60 -8.47 2.54
C GLU A 59 -9.37 -8.13 1.70
N ILE A 60 -8.31 -8.95 1.73
CA ILE A 60 -7.14 -8.80 0.86
C ILE A 60 -7.58 -9.00 -0.59
N MET A 61 -8.27 -10.11 -0.90
CA MET A 61 -8.66 -10.44 -2.26
C MET A 61 -9.63 -9.42 -2.88
N GLN A 62 -10.45 -8.78 -2.05
CA GLN A 62 -11.36 -7.70 -2.42
C GLN A 62 -10.69 -6.32 -2.55
N ALA A 63 -9.38 -6.20 -2.29
CA ALA A 63 -8.67 -4.94 -2.47
C ALA A 63 -8.74 -4.48 -3.94
N LYS A 64 -9.15 -3.23 -4.14
CA LYS A 64 -9.30 -2.59 -5.45
C LYS A 64 -8.15 -1.61 -5.70
N ALA A 65 -7.71 -1.51 -6.95
CA ALA A 65 -6.63 -0.61 -7.36
C ALA A 65 -6.94 0.85 -7.01
N GLU A 66 -8.18 1.30 -7.25
CA GLU A 66 -8.64 2.67 -6.96
C GLU A 66 -8.37 3.08 -5.51
N HIS A 67 -8.75 2.24 -4.54
CA HIS A 67 -8.55 2.53 -3.12
C HIS A 67 -7.07 2.59 -2.73
N ILE A 68 -6.24 1.77 -3.37
CA ILE A 68 -4.79 1.75 -3.15
C ILE A 68 -4.18 3.04 -3.69
N VAL A 69 -4.58 3.47 -4.89
CA VAL A 69 -4.12 4.74 -5.47
C VAL A 69 -4.53 5.91 -4.58
N THR A 70 -5.78 5.96 -4.13
CA THR A 70 -6.23 7.02 -3.19
C THR A 70 -5.40 7.03 -1.91
N TYR A 71 -5.08 5.86 -1.35
CA TYR A 71 -4.19 5.77 -0.20
C TYR A 71 -2.79 6.32 -0.51
N LEU A 72 -2.18 5.92 -1.62
CA LEU A 72 -0.84 6.36 -2.00
C LEU A 72 -0.77 7.86 -2.29
N SER A 73 -1.77 8.43 -2.94
CA SER A 73 -1.87 9.87 -3.14
C SER A 73 -1.94 10.61 -1.81
N ASN A 74 -2.76 10.12 -0.87
CA ASN A 74 -2.85 10.72 0.47
C ASN A 74 -1.54 10.56 1.26
N ASP A 75 -0.90 9.39 1.19
CA ASP A 75 0.39 9.11 1.85
C ASP A 75 1.48 10.05 1.32
N ALA A 76 1.55 10.26 0.00
CA ALA A 76 2.48 11.18 -0.64
C ALA A 76 2.24 12.64 -0.25
N VAL A 77 0.98 13.07 -0.12
CA VAL A 77 0.63 14.43 0.35
C VAL A 77 1.01 14.63 1.82
N VAL A 78 0.86 13.60 2.65
CA VAL A 78 1.29 13.65 4.05
C VAL A 78 2.82 13.68 4.12
N GLU A 79 3.51 12.84 3.34
CA GLU A 79 4.96 12.82 3.28
C GLU A 79 5.54 14.15 2.78
N SER A 80 4.92 14.78 1.78
CA SER A 80 5.39 16.07 1.25
C SER A 80 5.31 17.21 2.27
N LYS A 81 4.38 17.15 3.23
CA LYS A 81 4.32 18.14 4.33
C LYS A 81 5.55 18.08 5.24
N HIS A 82 6.23 16.94 5.27
CA HIS A 82 7.42 16.72 6.08
C HIS A 82 8.73 16.85 5.29
N LYS A 83 8.66 17.11 3.97
CA LYS A 83 9.82 17.31 3.10
C LYS A 83 10.04 18.79 2.84
N ASN A 84 11.31 19.19 2.74
CA ASN A 84 11.68 20.55 2.36
C ASN A 84 11.70 20.67 0.83
N LEU A 85 11.51 21.90 0.31
CA LEU A 85 11.57 22.15 -1.14
C LEU A 85 12.91 21.71 -1.76
N SER A 86 13.97 21.66 -0.96
CA SER A 86 15.30 21.15 -1.33
C SER A 86 15.32 19.66 -1.71
N ASP A 87 14.37 18.88 -1.19
CA ASP A 87 14.32 17.43 -1.40
C ASP A 87 13.70 17.09 -2.77
N TYR A 88 13.14 18.10 -3.44
CA TYR A 88 12.59 18.02 -4.80
C TYR A 88 13.55 18.53 -5.86
N LYS A 89 14.79 18.90 -5.51
CA LYS A 89 15.79 19.47 -6.45
C LYS A 89 16.04 18.59 -7.67
N ASP A 90 15.89 17.28 -7.55
CA ASP A 90 16.12 16.35 -8.67
C ASP A 90 14.96 16.34 -9.69
N LEU A 91 13.75 16.74 -9.29
CA LEU A 91 12.64 16.95 -10.23
C LEU A 91 12.86 18.23 -11.06
N PHE A 92 13.32 19.30 -10.43
CA PHE A 92 13.55 20.58 -11.10
C PHE A 92 14.83 20.61 -11.96
N ARG A 93 15.77 19.70 -11.72
CA ARG A 93 17.04 19.65 -12.48
C ARG A 93 16.85 19.14 -13.91
N GLN A 94 15.75 18.46 -14.23
CA GLN A 94 15.49 17.94 -15.57
C GLN A 94 14.89 18.98 -16.54
N GLU A 95 14.42 20.13 -16.06
CA GLU A 95 13.82 21.16 -16.93
C GLU A 95 14.83 22.14 -17.55
N VAL A 96 16.11 22.12 -17.13
CA VAL A 96 17.14 23.07 -17.62
C VAL A 96 18.06 22.46 -18.68
N ALA A 97 17.76 21.25 -19.14
CA ALA A 97 18.45 20.60 -20.25
C ALA A 97 17.55 20.59 -21.51
N LYS A 98 17.13 21.78 -21.96
CA LYS A 98 16.65 22.03 -23.31
C LYS A 98 17.20 23.35 -23.82
#